data_AF-A0A7H4P795-F1
#
_entry.id   AF-A0A7H4P795-F1
#
_cell.length_a   1.000
_cell.length_b   1.000
_cell.length_c   1.000
_cell.angle_alpha   90.00
_cell.angle_beta   90.00
_cell.angle_gamma   90.00
#
_symmetry.space_group_name_H-M   'P 1'
#
loop_
_entity.id
_entity.type
_entity.pdbx_description
1 polymer ?
#
loop_
_entity_poly.entity_id
_entity_poly.type
_entity_poly.pdbx_seq_one_letter_code
_entity_poly.pdbx_strand_id
1 'polypeptide(L)'
;MEGQISVFTYQEDEPCYRCLSRLFGDNALTCVEAGVMAPLVGIIGSLQAMEAIKLLARYRQPGDRQNRHVRRHALSVPRNDAAA
;
A
#
# COMPACT_ATOMS: atom_id res chain seq x y z
N MET A 1 -10.58 -10.52 8.47
CA MET A 1 -9.52 -9.85 9.25
C MET A 1 -8.26 -9.89 8.40
N GLU A 2 -8.04 -8.83 7.64
CA GLU A 2 -7.02 -8.76 6.59
C GLU A 2 -6.05 -7.60 6.88
N GLY A 3 -4.79 -7.78 6.51
CA GLY A 3 -3.79 -6.74 6.57
C GLY A 3 -3.29 -6.46 5.16
N GLN A 4 -3.29 -5.18 4.76
CA GLN A 4 -2.81 -4.75 3.45
C GLN A 4 -1.61 -3.83 3.64
N ILE A 5 -0.63 -3.96 2.75
CA ILE A 5 0.56 -3.11 2.72
C ILE A 5 0.79 -2.63 1.29
N SER A 6 1.04 -1.33 1.13
CA SER A 6 1.39 -0.70 -0.13
C SER A 6 2.51 0.30 0.09
N VAL A 7 3.40 0.41 -0.89
CA VAL A 7 4.59 1.28 -0.84
C VAL A 7 4.44 2.33 -1.93
N PHE A 8 4.53 3.60 -1.55
CA PHE A 8 4.39 4.75 -2.46
C PHE A 8 5.67 5.58 -2.40
N THR A 9 6.31 5.84 -3.54
CA THR A 9 7.53 6.67 -3.59
C THR A 9 7.27 8.09 -4.10
N TYR A 10 6.02 8.38 -4.49
CA TYR A 10 5.52 9.71 -4.88
C TYR A 10 6.19 10.36 -6.10
N GLN A 11 6.85 9.55 -6.96
CA GLN A 11 7.39 10.01 -8.25
C GLN A 11 6.27 10.41 -9.23
N GLU A 12 6.56 11.31 -10.17
CA GLU A 12 5.55 11.95 -11.05
C GLU A 12 4.61 10.93 -11.73
N ASP A 13 5.13 9.81 -12.24
CA ASP A 13 4.37 8.76 -12.93
C ASP A 13 3.94 7.56 -12.04
N GLU A 14 3.92 7.72 -10.72
CA GLU A 14 3.51 6.68 -9.78
C GLU A 14 2.14 6.93 -9.12
N PRO A 15 1.37 5.87 -8.82
CA PRO A 15 0.12 6.00 -8.08
C PRO A 15 0.39 6.50 -6.66
N CYS A 16 -0.58 7.23 -6.10
CA CYS A 16 -0.51 7.84 -4.79
C CYS A 16 -1.45 7.16 -3.78
N TYR A 17 -1.24 7.37 -2.48
CA TYR A 17 -2.17 6.86 -1.47
C TYR A 17 -3.61 7.37 -1.70
N ARG A 18 -3.78 8.65 -2.02
CA ARG A 18 -5.10 9.25 -2.35
C ARG A 18 -5.77 8.59 -3.56
N CYS A 19 -4.97 8.13 -4.51
CA CYS A 19 -5.41 7.48 -5.73
C CYS A 19 -6.01 6.12 -5.38
N LEU A 20 -5.34 5.36 -4.51
CA LEU A 20 -5.86 4.11 -3.96
C LEU A 20 -7.05 4.33 -3.03
N SER A 21 -7.02 5.36 -2.18
CA SER A 21 -8.04 5.54 -1.13
C SER A 21 -9.44 5.76 -1.68
N ARG A 22 -9.55 6.35 -2.88
CA ARG A 22 -10.82 6.55 -3.61
C ARG A 22 -11.52 5.25 -4.00
N LEU A 23 -10.81 4.13 -4.03
CA LEU A 23 -11.38 2.83 -4.38
C LEU A 23 -12.02 2.12 -3.18
N PHE A 24 -11.81 2.62 -1.96
CA PHE A 24 -12.46 2.09 -0.77
C PHE A 24 -13.80 2.81 -0.53
N GLY A 25 -14.83 2.06 -0.16
CA GLY A 25 -16.13 2.62 0.21
C GLY A 25 -16.15 3.15 1.65
N ASP A 26 -17.05 4.10 1.93
CA ASP A 26 -17.15 4.81 3.21
C ASP A 26 -17.64 3.95 4.41
N ASN A 27 -17.96 2.68 4.19
CA ASN A 27 -18.60 1.81 5.19
C ASN A 27 -17.63 0.87 5.93
N ALA A 28 -16.35 1.22 6.02
CA ALA A 28 -15.38 0.44 6.79
C ALA A 28 -15.40 0.84 8.27
N LEU A 29 -15.68 -0.13 9.16
CA LEU A 29 -15.52 0.06 10.60
C LEU A 29 -14.08 0.42 10.94
N THR A 30 -13.90 1.30 11.92
CA THR A 30 -12.56 1.64 12.43
C THR A 30 -11.97 0.48 13.23
N CYS A 31 -10.64 0.46 13.37
CA CYS A 31 -9.95 -0.52 14.21
C CYS A 31 -10.42 -0.49 15.68
N VAL A 32 -10.95 0.65 16.14
CA VAL A 32 -11.49 0.81 17.50
C VAL A 32 -12.86 0.13 17.63
N GLU A 33 -13.68 0.16 16.57
CA GLU A 33 -15.03 -0.44 16.56
C GLU A 33 -15.00 -1.94 16.29
N ALA A 34 -14.18 -2.40 15.33
CA ALA A 34 -14.11 -3.81 14.92
C ALA A 34 -13.09 -4.63 15.73
N GLY A 35 -12.13 -3.98 16.39
CA GLY A 35 -11.00 -4.62 17.04
C GLY A 35 -9.93 -5.10 16.06
N VAL A 36 -8.68 -5.22 16.53
CA VAL A 36 -7.54 -5.72 15.74
C VAL A 36 -6.73 -6.77 16.51
N MET A 37 -6.34 -7.86 15.83
CA MET A 37 -5.52 -8.91 16.41
C MET A 37 -4.07 -8.44 16.50
N ALA A 38 -3.47 -8.49 17.68
CA ALA A 38 -2.07 -8.08 17.89
C ALA A 38 -1.06 -8.77 16.94
N PRO A 39 -1.15 -10.10 16.65
CA PRO A 39 -0.26 -10.74 15.70
C PRO A 39 -0.33 -10.16 14.27
N LEU A 40 -1.50 -9.69 13.84
CA LEU A 40 -1.68 -9.11 12.51
C LEU A 40 -0.88 -7.81 12.37
N VAL A 41 -0.97 -6.91 13.36
CA VAL A 41 -0.24 -5.64 13.37
C VAL A 41 1.27 -5.89 13.42
N GLY A 42 1.72 -6.90 14.17
CA GLY A 42 3.13 -7.31 14.23
C GLY A 42 3.66 -7.71 12.84
N ILE A 43 2.96 -8.59 12.14
CA ILE A 43 3.35 -9.03 10.78
C ILE A 43 3.38 -7.84 9.80
N ILE A 44 2.35 -6.98 9.82
CA ILE A 44 2.30 -5.82 8.93
C ILE A 44 3.46 -4.86 9.22
N GLY A 45 3.79 -4.61 10.50
CA GLY A 45 4.93 -3.78 10.89
C GLY A 45 6.27 -4.36 10.41
N SER A 46 6.47 -5.67 10.54
CA SER A 46 7.68 -6.33 10.03
C SER A 46 7.80 -6.22 8.50
N LEU A 47 6.69 -6.34 7.76
CA LEU A 47 6.68 -6.15 6.31
C LEU A 47 6.96 -4.69 5.93
N GLN A 48 6.41 -3.72 6.66
CA GLN A 48 6.72 -2.29 6.47
C GLN A 48 8.21 -2.00 6.66
N ALA A 49 8.81 -2.51 7.74
CA ALA A 49 10.24 -2.36 7.98
C ALA A 49 11.08 -2.98 6.85
N MET A 50 10.69 -4.17 6.38
CA MET A 50 11.39 -4.84 5.28
C MET A 50 11.31 -4.05 3.96
N GLU A 51 10.16 -3.49 3.61
CA GLU A 51 10.03 -2.64 2.43
C GLU A 51 10.86 -1.35 2.55
N ALA A 52 10.89 -0.74 3.74
CA ALA A 52 11.73 0.44 3.99
C ALA A 52 13.22 0.12 3.79
N ILE A 53 13.71 -1.00 4.33
CA ILE A 53 15.10 -1.45 4.15
C ILE A 53 15.41 -1.65 2.67
N LYS A 54 14.53 -2.31 1.91
CA LYS A 54 14.73 -2.55 0.47
C LYS A 54 14.84 -1.25 -0.33
N LEU A 55 14.08 -0.22 0.03
CA LEU A 55 14.17 1.10 -0.60
C LEU A 55 15.49 1.80 -0.24
N LEU A 56 15.87 1.81 1.04
CA LEU A 56 17.08 2.48 1.53
C LEU A 56 18.35 1.85 0.97
N ALA A 57 18.40 0.51 0.96
CA ALA A 57 19.53 -0.24 0.43
C ALA A 57 19.52 -0.38 -1.11
N ARG A 58 18.60 0.30 -1.80
CA ARG A 58 18.46 0.29 -3.28
C ARG A 58 18.27 -1.11 -3.89
N TYR A 59 17.82 -2.08 -3.09
CA TYR A 59 17.39 -3.41 -3.56
C TYR A 59 16.10 -3.33 -4.39
N ARG A 60 15.34 -2.24 -4.27
CA ARG A 60 14.14 -1.96 -5.04
C ARG A 60 14.33 -0.65 -5.81
N GLN A 61 14.28 -0.71 -7.14
CA GLN A 61 14.18 0.49 -7.98
C GLN A 61 12.72 0.95 -8.05
N PRO A 62 12.44 2.28 -8.12
CA PRO A 62 11.07 2.82 -8.16
C PRO A 62 10.18 2.25 -9.29
N GLY A 63 10.75 1.66 -10.35
CA GLY A 63 10.02 1.02 -11.44
C GLY A 63 9.90 -0.51 -11.40
N ASP A 64 10.51 -1.20 -10.42
CA ASP A 64 10.57 -2.66 -10.42
C ASP A 64 9.22 -3.27 -9.96
N ARG A 65 8.36 -3.53 -10.94
CA ARG A 65 7.05 -4.17 -10.79
C ARG A 65 7.16 -5.67 -10.49
N GLN A 66 8.36 -6.26 -10.41
CA GLN A 66 8.57 -7.71 -10.52
C GLN A 66 8.64 -8.49 -9.18
N ASN A 67 8.49 -7.88 -7.99
CA ASN A 67 8.46 -8.70 -6.76
C ASN A 67 7.03 -9.21 -6.44
N ARG A 68 6.71 -10.36 -7.05
CA ARG A 68 5.40 -10.99 -7.26
C ARG A 68 5.02 -11.99 -6.15
N HIS A 69 4.90 -11.53 -4.90
CA HIS A 69 4.37 -12.39 -3.82
C HIS A 69 3.29 -11.76 -2.94
N VAL A 70 3.09 -10.44 -3.02
CA VAL A 70 1.88 -9.80 -2.50
C VAL A 70 0.94 -9.65 -3.70
N ARG A 71 -0.26 -10.24 -3.66
CA ARG A 71 -1.23 -10.15 -4.76
C ARG A 71 -1.46 -8.68 -5.10
N ARG A 72 -0.83 -8.19 -6.18
CA ARG A 72 -1.12 -6.87 -6.72
C ARG A 72 -2.47 -6.99 -7.43
N HIS A 73 -3.53 -6.41 -6.87
CA HIS A 73 -4.50 -5.81 -7.75
C HIS A 73 -3.74 -4.76 -8.57
N ALA A 74 -3.73 -4.94 -9.88
CA ALA A 74 -3.12 -4.00 -10.80
C ALA A 74 -3.91 -2.69 -10.69
N LEU A 75 -3.49 -1.84 -9.75
CA LEU A 75 -4.09 -0.55 -9.54
C LEU A 75 -3.56 0.37 -10.65
N SER A 76 -4.18 0.31 -11.82
CA SER A 76 -3.98 1.27 -12.89
C SER A 76 -4.76 2.55 -12.57
N VAL A 77 -4.51 3.15 -11.39
CA VAL A 77 -5.14 4.43 -11.02
C VAL A 77 -4.17 5.54 -11.38
N PRO A 78 -4.46 6.34 -12.41
CA PRO A 78 -3.67 7.50 -12.78
C PRO A 78 -3.56 8.47 -11.60
N ARG A 79 -2.38 9.07 -11.42
CA ARG A 79 -2.18 10.13 -10.41
C ARG A 79 -3.11 11.33 -10.66
N ASN A 80 -3.55 11.51 -11.91
CA ASN A 80 -4.19 12.71 -12.41
C ASN A 80 -5.48 12.44 -13.22
N ASP A 81 -6.34 11.52 -12.77
CA ASP A 81 -7.73 11.55 -13.21
C ASP A 81 -8.39 12.80 -12.63
N ALA A 82 -8.49 13.79 -13.52
CA ALA A 82 -9.30 14.97 -13.46
C ALA A 82 -10.62 14.71 -12.73
N ALA A 83 -10.78 15.31 -11.55
CA ALA A 83 -12.08 15.76 -11.11
C ALA A 83 -12.34 17.09 -11.84
N ALA A 84 -12.88 16.98 -13.04
CA ALA A 84 -13.81 17.96 -13.59
C ALA A 84 -15.20 17.35 -13.47
#